data_AF-A0AAU2JTW1-F1
#
_entry.id   AF-A0AAU2JTW1-F1
#
_cell.length_a   1.000
_cell.length_b   1.000
_cell.length_c   1.000
_cell.angle_alpha   90.00
_cell.angle_beta   90.00
_cell.angle_gamma   90.00
#
_symmetry.space_group_name_H-M   'P 1'
#
loop_
_entity.id
_entity.type
_entity.pdbx_description
1 polymer ?
#
loop_
_entity_poly.entity_id
_entity_poly.type
_entity_poly.pdbx_seq_one_letter_code
_entity_poly.pdbx_strand_id
1 'polypeptide(L)'
;MSQNFQPPAPDSYTEAPAAAAPARSGNIGLGIAAAVVAALVAAGAYGAIMNAIDREIGYAAAGVGLLVGLAAGKLGGRNPILPVVAAVLSLGAVYLGQLFFIALALAEYGNVGVGDVLSQVGVGGLNDLWKEGTDAMSFLFLAIGGFVAYGAAKKVSD
;
A
#
# COMPACT_ATOMS: atom_id res chain seq x y z
N MET A 1 15.69 45.01 59.56
CA MET A 1 15.79 44.40 58.21
C MET A 1 15.43 42.93 58.37
N SER A 2 14.19 42.56 58.08
CA SER A 2 13.69 41.20 58.24
C SER A 2 14.03 40.43 56.95
N GLN A 3 14.93 39.47 57.02
CA GLN A 3 15.23 38.59 55.89
C GLN A 3 14.06 37.61 55.73
N ASN A 4 13.27 37.77 54.67
CA ASN A 4 12.26 36.79 54.27
C ASN A 4 12.97 35.51 53.83
N PHE A 5 12.87 34.46 54.63
CA PHE A 5 13.29 33.12 54.23
C PHE A 5 12.19 32.54 53.33
N GLN A 6 12.37 32.61 52.01
CA GLN A 6 11.53 31.90 51.06
C GLN A 6 12.11 30.49 50.90
N PRO A 7 11.40 29.42 51.32
CA PRO A 7 11.89 28.07 51.06
C PRO A 7 11.96 27.80 49.54
N PRO A 8 12.94 27.03 49.07
CA PRO A 8 13.05 26.66 47.66
C PRO A 8 11.79 25.91 47.22
N ALA A 9 11.24 26.28 46.07
CA ALA A 9 10.10 25.59 45.49
C ALA A 9 10.49 24.13 45.15
N PRO A 10 9.60 23.15 45.37
CA PRO A 10 9.93 21.75 45.11
C PRO A 10 10.14 21.50 43.60
N ASP A 11 11.35 21.10 43.23
CA ASP A 11 11.70 20.56 41.92
C ASP A 11 11.00 19.19 41.72
N SER A 12 9.72 19.18 41.38
CA SER A 12 9.02 17.91 41.11
C SER A 12 7.88 18.06 40.11
N TYR A 13 8.24 18.49 38.90
CA TYR A 13 7.48 18.14 37.70
C TYR A 13 8.34 17.25 36.80
N THR A 14 8.78 16.10 37.32
CA THR A 14 9.15 15.00 36.43
C THR A 14 7.83 14.48 35.86
N GLU A 15 7.51 14.83 34.61
CA GLU A 15 6.41 14.19 33.89
C GLU A 15 6.58 12.68 34.02
N ALA A 16 5.59 12.02 34.63
CA ALA A 16 5.55 10.57 34.67
C ALA A 16 5.61 10.07 33.21
N PRO A 17 6.45 9.08 32.86
CA PRO A 17 6.50 8.55 31.51
C PRO A 17 5.09 8.20 31.06
N ALA A 18 4.64 8.78 29.95
CA ALA A 18 3.34 8.49 29.39
C ALA A 18 3.17 6.95 29.32
N ALA A 19 2.09 6.44 29.91
CA ALA A 19 1.83 5.00 29.92
C ALA A 19 1.90 4.48 28.49
N ALA A 20 2.76 3.47 28.25
CA ALA A 20 2.89 2.87 26.93
C ALA A 20 1.50 2.41 26.47
N ALA A 21 1.05 2.88 25.30
CA ALA A 21 -0.25 2.50 24.76
C ALA A 21 -0.37 0.97 24.71
N PRO A 22 -1.55 0.40 25.03
CA PRO A 22 -1.75 -1.03 25.03
C PRO A 22 -1.36 -1.60 23.67
N ALA A 23 -0.55 -2.66 23.68
CA ALA A 23 -0.13 -3.32 22.45
C ALA A 23 -1.37 -3.78 21.69
N ARG A 24 -1.56 -3.30 20.45
CA ARG A 24 -2.66 -3.77 19.60
C ARG A 24 -2.49 -5.27 19.36
N SER A 25 -3.37 -6.06 19.97
CA SER A 25 -3.51 -7.48 19.66
C SER A 25 -4.15 -7.61 18.27
N GLY A 26 -3.42 -8.21 17.34
CA GLY A 26 -3.92 -8.52 16.00
C GLY A 26 -3.57 -9.93 15.59
N ASN A 27 -4.19 -10.40 14.52
CA ASN A 27 -3.95 -11.73 13.97
C ASN A 27 -3.23 -11.57 12.63
N ILE A 28 -1.95 -11.98 12.61
CA ILE A 28 -1.08 -11.88 11.42
C ILE A 28 -1.75 -12.50 10.19
N GLY A 29 -2.35 -13.68 10.34
CA GLY A 29 -3.03 -14.37 9.23
C GLY A 29 -4.21 -13.58 8.68
N LEU A 30 -5.00 -12.97 9.58
CA LEU A 30 -6.13 -12.12 9.19
C LEU A 30 -5.66 -10.81 8.52
N GLY A 31 -4.56 -10.23 9.00
CA GLY A 31 -3.91 -9.08 8.39
C GLY A 31 -3.41 -9.36 6.97
N ILE A 32 -2.73 -10.49 6.77
CA ILE A 32 -2.26 -10.92 5.44
C ILE A 32 -3.46 -11.17 4.52
N ALA A 33 -4.48 -11.91 4.98
CA ALA A 33 -5.66 -12.18 4.18
C ALA A 33 -6.37 -10.88 3.73
N ALA A 34 -6.55 -9.92 4.65
CA ALA A 34 -7.13 -8.63 4.33
C ALA A 34 -6.27 -7.82 3.35
N ALA A 35 -4.95 -7.85 3.51
CA ALA A 35 -4.03 -7.19 2.60
C ALA A 35 -4.07 -7.79 1.18
N VAL A 36 -4.20 -9.11 1.05
CA VAL A 36 -4.36 -9.79 -0.24
C VAL A 36 -5.66 -9.37 -0.92
N VAL A 37 -6.79 -9.38 -0.19
CA VAL A 37 -8.07 -8.92 -0.74
C VAL A 37 -7.99 -7.46 -1.18
N ALA A 38 -7.43 -6.59 -0.32
CA ALA A 38 -7.24 -5.19 -0.65
C ALA A 38 -6.34 -5.01 -1.90
N ALA A 39 -5.27 -5.79 -2.02
CA ALA A 39 -4.36 -5.77 -3.17
C ALA A 39 -5.07 -6.15 -4.47
N LEU A 40 -5.89 -7.21 -4.47
CA LEU A 40 -6.64 -7.63 -5.66
C LEU A 40 -7.69 -6.60 -6.09
N VAL A 41 -8.45 -6.05 -5.12
CA VAL A 41 -9.44 -5.01 -5.40
C VAL A 41 -8.76 -3.74 -5.93
N ALA A 42 -7.66 -3.33 -5.29
CA ALA A 42 -6.91 -2.15 -5.69
C ALA A 42 -6.26 -2.32 -7.06
N ALA A 43 -5.75 -3.51 -7.41
CA ALA A 43 -5.21 -3.80 -8.74
C ALA A 43 -6.28 -3.67 -9.83
N GLY A 44 -7.45 -4.28 -9.61
CA GLY A 44 -8.57 -4.18 -10.54
C GLY A 44 -9.05 -2.74 -10.72
N ALA A 45 -9.22 -2.01 -9.62
CA ALA A 45 -9.60 -0.60 -9.65
C ALA A 45 -8.54 0.28 -10.35
N TYR A 46 -7.26 0.06 -10.05
CA TYR A 46 -6.16 0.82 -10.66
C TYR A 46 -6.12 0.62 -12.17
N GLY A 47 -6.18 -0.64 -12.64
CA GLY A 47 -6.20 -0.96 -14.07
C GLY A 47 -7.43 -0.39 -14.79
N ALA A 48 -8.62 -0.51 -14.19
CA ALA A 48 -9.85 0.03 -14.77
C ALA A 48 -9.83 1.56 -14.84
N ILE A 49 -9.30 2.25 -13.82
CA ILE A 49 -9.16 3.71 -13.82
C ILE A 49 -8.19 4.14 -14.91
N MET A 50 -7.03 3.49 -15.04
CA MET A 50 -6.06 3.79 -16.10
C MET A 50 -6.66 3.63 -17.49
N ASN A 51 -7.46 2.58 -17.69
CA ASN A 51 -8.19 2.34 -18.94
C ASN A 51 -9.18 3.46 -19.24
N ALA A 52 -10.00 3.86 -18.26
CA ALA A 52 -11.01 4.89 -18.45
C ALA A 52 -10.46 6.30 -18.78
N ILE A 53 -9.16 6.55 -18.55
CA ILE A 53 -8.53 7.87 -18.75
C ILE A 53 -7.35 7.83 -19.74
N ASP A 54 -7.08 6.67 -20.34
CA ASP A 54 -5.97 6.38 -21.26
C ASP A 54 -4.58 6.79 -20.75
N ARG A 55 -4.40 6.88 -19.44
CA ARG A 55 -3.17 7.40 -18.82
C ARG A 55 -2.86 6.74 -17.49
N GLU A 56 -1.57 6.54 -17.26
CA GLU A 56 -1.07 6.12 -15.96
C GLU A 56 -1.12 7.29 -14.96
N ILE A 57 -1.65 7.00 -13.77
CA ILE A 57 -1.72 7.94 -12.66
C ILE A 57 -0.77 7.47 -11.56
N GLY A 58 0.39 8.13 -11.44
CA GLY A 58 1.38 7.78 -10.42
C GLY A 58 0.92 7.95 -8.97
N TYR A 59 0.03 8.91 -8.69
CA TYR A 59 -0.52 9.10 -7.35
C TYR A 59 -1.50 7.99 -6.94
N ALA A 60 -2.04 7.24 -7.88
CA ALA A 60 -2.93 6.12 -7.58
C ALA A 60 -2.13 4.92 -7.04
N ALA A 61 -0.86 4.73 -7.44
CA ALA A 61 0.02 3.73 -6.85
C ALA A 61 0.25 3.98 -5.34
N ALA A 62 0.38 5.24 -4.92
CA ALA A 62 0.40 5.59 -3.50
C ALA A 62 -0.92 5.24 -2.80
N GLY A 63 -2.06 5.45 -3.47
CA GLY A 63 -3.39 5.03 -2.99
C GLY A 63 -3.51 3.51 -2.82
N VAL A 64 -3.04 2.73 -3.80
CA VAL A 64 -2.96 1.26 -3.72
C VAL A 64 -2.13 0.86 -2.50
N GLY A 65 -0.94 1.44 -2.35
CA GLY A 65 -0.06 1.15 -1.22
C GLY A 65 -0.70 1.49 0.12
N LEU A 66 -1.35 2.64 0.22
CA LEU A 66 -2.06 3.05 1.43
C LEU A 66 -3.16 2.05 1.78
N LEU A 67 -4.00 1.65 0.82
CA LEU A 67 -5.09 0.70 1.06
C LEU A 67 -4.58 -0.66 1.54
N VAL A 68 -3.57 -1.20 0.87
CA VAL A 68 -2.95 -2.49 1.22
C VAL A 68 -2.28 -2.42 2.60
N GLY A 69 -1.52 -1.36 2.86
CA GLY A 69 -0.83 -1.16 4.13
C GLY A 69 -1.79 -0.98 5.31
N LEU A 70 -2.86 -0.20 5.12
CA LEU A 70 -3.91 -0.04 6.14
C LEU A 70 -4.63 -1.35 6.42
N ALA A 71 -4.94 -2.16 5.39
CA ALA A 71 -5.57 -3.46 5.58
C ALA A 71 -4.66 -4.43 6.36
N ALA A 72 -3.37 -4.48 6.01
CA ALA A 72 -2.38 -5.30 6.71
C ALA A 72 -2.21 -4.88 8.18
N GLY A 73 -2.01 -3.59 8.44
CA GLY A 73 -1.71 -3.06 9.76
C GLY A 73 -2.90 -3.08 10.72
N LYS A 74 -4.11 -2.74 10.25
CA LYS A 74 -5.31 -2.68 11.10
C LYS A 74 -5.69 -4.04 11.70
N LEU A 75 -5.51 -5.10 10.92
CA LEU A 75 -6.01 -6.43 11.26
C LEU A 75 -4.89 -7.38 11.73
N GLY A 76 -3.66 -7.13 11.30
CA GLY A 76 -2.50 -7.95 11.63
C GLY A 76 -1.84 -7.63 12.98
N GLY A 77 -2.05 -6.44 13.53
CA GLY A 77 -1.47 -6.02 14.83
C GLY A 77 0.03 -5.78 14.76
N ARG A 78 0.69 -5.74 15.93
CA ARG A 78 2.11 -5.38 16.05
C ARG A 78 3.04 -6.54 15.68
N ASN A 79 3.25 -6.74 14.37
CA ASN A 79 4.22 -7.71 13.84
C ASN A 79 5.15 -7.06 12.80
N PRO A 80 6.49 -7.18 12.95
CA PRO A 80 7.46 -6.56 12.04
C PRO A 80 7.46 -7.10 10.60
N ILE A 81 6.85 -8.27 10.35
CA ILE A 81 6.73 -8.89 9.03
C ILE A 81 5.62 -8.22 8.21
N LEU A 82 4.55 -7.72 8.86
CA LEU A 82 3.38 -7.17 8.16
C LEU A 82 3.70 -5.98 7.24
N PRO A 83 4.53 -4.99 7.65
CA PRO A 83 4.92 -3.92 6.75
C PRO A 83 5.66 -4.40 5.50
N VAL A 84 6.50 -5.43 5.63
CA VAL A 84 7.23 -6.01 4.50
C VAL A 84 6.28 -6.74 3.56
N VAL A 85 5.36 -7.55 4.11
CA VAL A 85 4.33 -8.24 3.32
C VAL A 85 3.43 -7.24 2.60
N ALA A 86 3.00 -6.18 3.28
CA ALA A 86 2.19 -5.13 2.69
C ALA A 86 2.91 -4.42 1.53
N ALA A 87 4.20 -4.15 1.68
CA ALA A 87 5.02 -3.58 0.60
C ALA A 87 5.03 -4.50 -0.61
N VAL A 88 5.37 -5.78 -0.43
CA VAL A 88 5.42 -6.76 -1.53
C VAL A 88 4.05 -6.92 -2.21
N LEU A 89 2.98 -7.02 -1.42
CA LEU A 89 1.61 -7.10 -1.96
C LEU A 89 1.22 -5.84 -2.73
N SER A 90 1.64 -4.65 -2.28
CA SER A 90 1.39 -3.41 -3.01
C SER A 90 2.17 -3.35 -4.33
N LEU A 91 3.42 -3.79 -4.35
CA LEU A 91 4.20 -3.85 -5.60
C LEU A 91 3.50 -4.78 -6.60
N GLY A 92 3.08 -5.96 -6.13
CA GLY A 92 2.31 -6.90 -6.92
C GLY A 92 0.98 -6.32 -7.40
N ALA A 93 0.24 -5.60 -6.55
CA ALA A 93 -1.04 -5.00 -6.91
C ALA A 93 -0.91 -3.92 -8.00
N VAL A 94 0.08 -3.03 -7.89
CA VAL A 94 0.34 -1.99 -8.89
C VAL A 94 0.70 -2.63 -10.23
N TYR A 95 1.63 -3.59 -10.21
CA TYR A 95 2.02 -4.33 -11.42
C TYR A 95 0.84 -5.08 -12.06
N LEU A 96 0.04 -5.79 -11.27
CA LEU A 96 -1.16 -6.48 -11.77
C LEU A 96 -2.19 -5.50 -12.34
N GLY A 97 -2.33 -4.30 -11.74
CA GLY A 97 -3.20 -3.25 -12.27
C GLY A 97 -2.72 -2.74 -13.62
N GLN A 98 -1.41 -2.60 -13.83
CA GLN A 98 -0.84 -2.23 -15.13
C GLN A 98 -1.07 -3.33 -16.19
N LEU A 99 -0.87 -4.61 -15.84
CA LEU A 99 -1.20 -5.71 -16.75
C LEU A 99 -2.69 -5.75 -17.10
N PHE A 100 -3.55 -5.48 -16.11
CA PHE A 100 -4.99 -5.44 -16.33
C PHE A 100 -5.41 -4.26 -17.21
N PHE A 101 -4.76 -3.10 -17.07
CA PHE A 101 -4.93 -1.97 -18.00
C PHE A 101 -4.58 -2.36 -19.44
N ILE A 102 -3.42 -2.98 -19.66
CA ILE A 102 -3.03 -3.45 -21.02
C ILE A 102 -4.08 -4.44 -21.56
N ALA A 103 -4.56 -5.35 -20.73
CA ALA A 103 -5.59 -6.31 -21.13
C ALA A 103 -6.93 -5.64 -21.51
N LEU A 104 -7.35 -4.62 -20.75
CA LEU A 104 -8.56 -3.84 -21.06
C LEU A 104 -8.38 -3.03 -22.34
N ALA A 105 -7.25 -2.36 -22.52
CA ALA A 105 -6.96 -1.58 -23.71
C ALA A 105 -6.95 -2.45 -24.97
N LEU A 106 -6.35 -3.65 -24.90
CA LEU A 106 -6.39 -4.62 -26.00
C LEU A 106 -7.80 -5.16 -26.27
N ALA A 107 -8.59 -5.38 -25.22
CA ALA A 107 -9.97 -5.84 -25.36
C ALA A 107 -10.84 -4.80 -26.07
N GLU A 108 -10.69 -3.53 -25.72
CA GLU A 108 -11.38 -2.41 -26.37
C GLU A 108 -10.92 -2.23 -27.82
N TYR A 109 -9.60 -2.27 -28.07
CA TYR A 109 -9.03 -2.16 -29.40
C TYR A 109 -9.51 -3.29 -30.32
N GLY A 110 -9.52 -4.53 -29.82
CA GLY A 110 -9.96 -5.70 -30.57
C GLY A 110 -11.48 -5.89 -30.63
N ASN A 111 -12.26 -5.10 -29.87
CA ASN A 111 -13.69 -5.30 -29.67
C ASN A 111 -14.03 -6.73 -29.18
N VAL A 112 -13.22 -7.26 -28.25
CA VAL A 112 -13.34 -8.61 -27.69
C VAL A 112 -13.41 -8.56 -26.16
N GLY A 113 -13.69 -9.70 -25.51
CA GLY A 113 -13.66 -9.77 -24.06
C GLY A 113 -12.22 -9.82 -23.52
N VAL A 114 -12.02 -9.33 -22.28
CA VAL A 114 -10.73 -9.48 -21.56
C VAL A 114 -10.33 -10.96 -21.43
N GLY A 115 -11.30 -11.86 -21.28
CA GLY A 115 -11.05 -13.31 -21.28
C GLY A 115 -10.43 -13.81 -22.59
N ASP A 116 -10.86 -13.26 -23.73
CA ASP A 116 -10.31 -13.61 -25.04
C ASP A 116 -8.87 -13.11 -25.15
N VAL A 117 -8.60 -11.87 -24.73
CA VAL A 117 -7.24 -11.31 -24.68
C VAL A 117 -6.33 -12.18 -23.82
N LEU A 118 -6.77 -12.55 -22.62
CA LEU A 118 -5.99 -13.42 -21.73
C LEU A 118 -5.74 -14.80 -22.33
N SER A 119 -6.67 -15.35 -23.12
CA SER A 119 -6.51 -16.65 -23.77
C SER A 119 -5.58 -16.61 -24.98
N GLN A 120 -5.59 -15.52 -25.75
CA GLN A 120 -4.83 -15.37 -27.00
C GLN A 120 -3.43 -14.80 -26.76
N VAL A 121 -3.34 -13.71 -26.01
CA VAL A 121 -2.08 -13.01 -25.70
C VAL A 121 -1.37 -13.66 -24.51
N GLY A 122 -2.13 -14.15 -23.54
CA GLY A 122 -1.58 -14.74 -22.33
C GLY A 122 -0.91 -13.72 -21.41
N VAL A 123 -0.65 -14.14 -20.17
CA VAL A 123 0.07 -13.31 -19.19
C VAL A 123 1.50 -13.01 -19.64
N GLY A 124 2.12 -13.92 -20.40
CA GLY A 124 3.44 -13.71 -20.99
C GLY A 124 3.46 -12.54 -21.97
N GLY A 125 2.53 -12.52 -22.94
CA GLY A 125 2.43 -11.42 -23.90
C GLY A 125 2.09 -10.10 -23.23
N LEU A 126 1.17 -10.08 -22.25
CA LEU A 126 0.89 -8.87 -21.48
C LEU A 126 2.12 -8.35 -20.73
N ASN A 127 2.94 -9.24 -20.19
CA ASN A 127 4.18 -8.86 -19.52
C ASN A 127 5.23 -8.32 -20.51
N ASP A 128 5.29 -8.84 -21.73
CA ASP A 128 6.20 -8.31 -22.75
C ASP A 128 5.76 -6.92 -23.21
N LEU A 129 4.46 -6.70 -23.43
CA LEU A 129 3.90 -5.36 -23.68
C LEU A 129 4.17 -4.41 -22.52
N TRP A 130 4.04 -4.89 -21.27
CA TRP A 130 4.38 -4.10 -20.10
C TRP A 130 5.84 -3.68 -20.12
N LYS A 131 6.78 -4.60 -20.38
CA LYS A 131 8.20 -4.25 -20.46
C LYS A 131 8.50 -3.23 -21.56
N GLU A 132 7.82 -3.33 -22.69
CA GLU A 132 7.97 -2.40 -23.81
C GLU A 132 7.41 -1.00 -23.49
N GLY A 133 6.31 -0.93 -22.74
CA GLY A 133 5.67 0.32 -22.35
C GLY A 133 6.15 0.94 -21.03
N THR A 134 6.89 0.19 -20.20
CA THR A 134 7.36 0.63 -18.88
C THR A 134 8.56 1.55 -19.03
N ASP A 135 8.49 2.73 -18.40
CA ASP A 135 9.61 3.66 -18.30
C ASP A 135 10.17 3.72 -16.86
N ALA A 136 11.18 4.56 -16.64
CA ALA A 136 11.74 4.77 -15.31
C ALA A 136 10.72 5.33 -14.30
N MET A 137 9.70 6.05 -14.77
CA MET A 137 8.66 6.64 -13.92
C MET A 137 7.71 5.57 -13.39
N SER A 138 7.34 4.58 -14.20
CA SER A 138 6.53 3.43 -13.76
C SER A 138 7.22 2.67 -12.62
N PHE A 139 8.54 2.49 -12.67
CA PHE A 139 9.30 1.91 -11.54
C PHE A 139 9.30 2.79 -10.29
N LEU A 140 9.34 4.12 -10.46
CA LEU A 140 9.21 5.05 -9.34
C LEU A 140 7.83 4.94 -8.68
N PHE A 141 6.76 4.84 -9.46
CA PHE A 141 5.40 4.66 -8.91
C PHE A 141 5.23 3.31 -8.21
N LEU A 142 5.84 2.26 -8.74
CA LEU A 142 5.92 0.96 -8.07
C LEU A 142 6.59 1.10 -6.70
N ALA A 143 7.78 1.72 -6.67
CA ALA A 143 8.53 1.95 -5.44
C ALA A 143 7.76 2.80 -4.41
N ILE A 144 7.07 3.85 -4.87
CA ILE A 144 6.21 4.70 -4.03
C ILE A 144 5.08 3.86 -3.42
N GLY A 145 4.40 3.02 -4.21
CA GLY A 145 3.35 2.12 -3.71
C GLY A 145 3.87 1.22 -2.58
N GLY A 146 5.00 0.55 -2.80
CA GLY A 146 5.64 -0.28 -1.78
C GLY A 146 6.04 0.49 -0.52
N PHE A 147 6.66 1.67 -0.69
CA PHE A 147 7.07 2.53 0.43
C PHE A 147 5.88 3.02 1.25
N VAL A 148 4.81 3.48 0.60
CA VAL A 148 3.59 3.94 1.25
C VAL A 148 2.91 2.78 1.98
N ALA A 149 2.85 1.59 1.39
CA ALA A 149 2.29 0.41 2.03
C ALA A 149 3.05 0.01 3.29
N TYR A 150 4.39 -0.01 3.22
CA TYR A 150 5.24 -0.27 4.37
C TYR A 150 4.97 0.75 5.50
N GLY A 151 5.02 2.04 5.17
CA GLY A 151 4.82 3.12 6.14
C GLY A 151 3.43 3.10 6.77
N ALA A 152 2.38 2.87 5.96
CA ALA A 152 1.01 2.79 6.43
C ALA A 152 0.80 1.58 7.35
N ALA A 153 1.29 0.41 6.96
CA ALA A 153 1.21 -0.80 7.79
C ALA A 153 1.92 -0.60 9.13
N LYS A 154 3.18 -0.11 9.09
CA LYS A 154 3.99 0.13 10.29
C LYS A 154 3.31 1.12 11.24
N LYS A 155 2.86 2.27 10.73
CA LYS A 155 2.24 3.33 11.54
C LYS A 155 0.94 2.90 12.22
N VAL A 156 0.18 2.01 11.59
CA VAL A 156 -1.08 1.51 12.17
C VAL A 156 -0.82 0.34 13.13
N SER A 157 0.23 -0.44 12.90
CA SER A 157 0.61 -1.56 13.77
C SER A 157 1.34 -1.13 15.05
N ASP A 158 1.99 0.03 15.06
CA ASP A 158 2.72 0.60 16.22
C ASP A 158 1.78 1.03 17.35
#